data_AF-A0A0M7GYS2-F1
#
_entry.id   AF-A0A0M7GYS2-F1
#
_cell.length_a   1.000
_cell.length_b   1.000
_cell.length_c   1.000
_cell.angle_alpha   90.00
_cell.angle_beta   90.00
_cell.angle_gamma   90.00
#
_symmetry.space_group_name_H-M   'P 1'
#
loop_
_entity.id
_entity.type
_entity.pdbx_description
1 polymer ?
#
loop_
_entity_poly.entity_id
_entity_poly.type
_entity_poly.pdbx_seq_one_letter_code
_entity_poly.pdbx_strand_id
1 'polypeptide(L)'
;MTDPTALTELEQRLAAPGGAALRAELAQRLAELEQGANQRLDSGLVPVAFQQYQAVAQAAAAAREVLAALPLDPRDGADAPPAAFSPLNR
;
A
#
# COMPACT_ATOMS: atom_id res chain seq x y z
N MET A 1 -15.19 -1.58 -23.92
CA MET A 1 -14.11 -2.55 -23.67
C MET A 1 -13.19 -1.92 -22.64
N THR A 2 -13.37 -2.26 -21.36
CA THR A 2 -12.52 -1.83 -20.25
C THR A 2 -11.30 -2.76 -20.23
N ASP A 3 -10.12 -2.19 -20.33
CA ASP A 3 -8.87 -2.94 -20.31
C ASP A 3 -8.72 -3.67 -18.95
N PRO A 4 -8.64 -5.02 -18.92
CA PRO A 4 -8.67 -5.81 -17.70
C PRO A 4 -7.34 -5.77 -16.90
N THR A 5 -6.39 -4.92 -17.28
CA THR A 5 -5.02 -4.92 -16.72
C THR A 5 -4.40 -3.52 -16.60
N ALA A 6 -5.21 -2.46 -16.56
CA ALA A 6 -4.71 -1.16 -16.18
C ALA A 6 -4.53 -1.12 -14.65
N LEU A 7 -3.31 -1.37 -14.17
CA LEU A 7 -2.93 -1.13 -12.77
C LEU A 7 -3.41 0.27 -12.36
N THR A 8 -4.09 0.37 -11.22
CA THR A 8 -4.46 1.67 -10.67
C THR A 8 -3.20 2.53 -10.47
N GLU A 9 -3.32 3.86 -10.47
CA GLU A 9 -2.16 4.75 -10.24
C GLU A 9 -1.39 4.39 -8.96
N LEU A 10 -2.09 3.90 -7.93
CA LEU A 10 -1.49 3.42 -6.71
C LEU A 10 -0.64 2.18 -6.94
N GLU A 11 -1.16 1.18 -7.66
CA GLU A 11 -0.42 -0.04 -7.97
C GLU A 11 0.80 0.23 -8.84
N GLN A 12 0.71 1.15 -9.81
CA GLN A 12 1.87 1.57 -10.61
C GLN A 12 2.96 2.23 -9.74
N ARG A 13 2.57 3.06 -8.76
CA ARG A 13 3.51 3.68 -7.83
C ARG A 13 4.13 2.68 -6.84
N LEU A 14 3.37 1.65 -6.44
CA LEU A 14 3.86 0.57 -5.58
C LEU A 14 4.77 -0.41 -6.33
N ALA A 15 4.64 -0.52 -7.64
CA ALA A 15 5.52 -1.31 -8.51
C ALA A 15 6.78 -0.55 -8.97
N ALA A 16 6.86 0.76 -8.73
CA ALA A 16 8.04 1.57 -9.06
C ALA A 16 9.18 1.39 -8.03
N PRO A 17 10.43 1.71 -8.39
CA PRO A 17 11.54 1.74 -7.43
C PRO A 17 11.24 2.73 -6.30
N GLY A 18 11.20 2.22 -5.07
CA GLY A 18 10.74 2.95 -3.88
C GLY A 18 9.31 2.62 -3.43
N GLY A 19 8.60 1.75 -4.16
CA GLY A 19 7.27 1.28 -3.80
C GLY A 19 7.19 0.59 -2.44
N ALA A 20 8.26 -0.06 -1.99
CA ALA A 20 8.35 -0.62 -0.64
C ALA A 20 8.34 0.47 0.46
N ALA A 21 9.03 1.59 0.24
CA ALA A 21 9.02 2.72 1.16
C ALA A 21 7.64 3.43 1.15
N LEU A 22 7.05 3.61 -0.02
CA LEU A 22 5.69 4.15 -0.15
C LEU A 22 4.66 3.26 0.54
N ARG A 23 4.78 1.93 0.39
CA ARG A 23 3.91 0.96 1.08
C ARG A 23 4.06 1.06 2.59
N ALA A 24 5.28 1.17 3.10
CA ALA A 24 5.54 1.34 4.52
C ALA A 24 4.94 2.64 5.06
N GLU A 25 5.09 3.75 4.33
CA GLU A 25 4.48 5.03 4.69
C GLU A 25 2.95 4.94 4.71
N LEU A 26 2.33 4.35 3.68
CA LEU A 26 0.88 4.17 3.63
C LEU A 26 0.37 3.27 4.76
N ALA A 27 1.07 2.17 5.05
CA ALA A 27 0.73 1.28 6.15
C ALA A 27 0.81 2.00 7.51
N GLN A 28 1.84 2.83 7.71
CA GLN A 28 2.00 3.63 8.93
C GLN A 28 0.84 4.62 9.10
N ARG A 29 0.51 5.38 8.05
CA ARG A 29 -0.57 6.38 8.09
C ARG A 29 -1.93 5.74 8.37
N LEU A 30 -2.19 4.55 7.81
CA LEU A 30 -3.41 3.79 8.11
C LEU A 30 -3.43 3.26 9.54
N ALA A 31 -2.30 2.82 10.08
CA ALA A 31 -2.21 2.40 11.47
C ALA A 31 -2.45 3.57 12.44
N GLU A 32 -1.93 4.76 12.15
CA GLU A 32 -2.20 5.97 12.93
C GLU A 32 -3.68 6.36 12.89
N LEU A 33 -4.31 6.28 11.71
CA LEU A 33 -5.74 6.55 11.55
C LEU A 33 -6.61 5.57 12.35
N GLU A 34 -6.30 4.28 12.26
CA GLU A 34 -6.97 3.22 13.02
C GLU A 34 -6.83 3.43 14.52
N GLN A 35 -5.61 3.71 15.01
CA GLN A 35 -5.34 3.98 16.42
C GLN A 35 -6.08 5.23 16.91
N GLY A 36 -6.07 6.31 16.13
CA GLY A 36 -6.81 7.52 16.46
C GLY A 36 -8.31 7.29 16.55
N ALA A 37 -8.87 6.49 15.64
CA ALA A 37 -10.28 6.11 15.69
C ALA A 37 -10.60 5.25 16.93
N ASN A 38 -9.76 4.26 17.25
CA ASN A 38 -9.94 3.41 18.43
C ASN A 38 -9.86 4.19 19.75
N GLN A 39 -8.94 5.15 19.88
CA GLN A 39 -8.87 6.04 21.05
C GLN A 39 -10.14 6.87 21.21
N ARG A 40 -10.75 7.31 20.10
CA ARG A 40 -12.02 8.04 20.15
C ARG A 40 -13.19 7.14 20.54
N LEU A 41 -13.21 5.89 20.08
CA LEU A 41 -14.23 4.91 20.48
C LEU A 41 -14.18 4.62 21.99
N ASP A 42 -12.98 4.56 22.58
CA ASP A 42 -12.78 4.38 24.03
C ASP A 42 -13.25 5.58 24.87
N SER A 43 -13.32 6.77 24.27
CA SER A 43 -13.66 8.03 24.96
C SER A 43 -15.16 8.22 25.26
N GLY A 44 -16.02 7.22 25.00
CA GLY A 44 -17.45 7.28 25.32
C GLY A 44 -18.26 8.19 24.39
N LEU A 45 -18.27 7.87 23.10
CA LEU A 45 -18.96 8.65 22.06
C LEU A 45 -20.49 8.45 22.05
N VAL A 46 -21.20 9.46 21.53
CA VAL A 46 -22.62 9.32 21.15
C VAL A 46 -22.76 8.30 20.00
N PRO A 47 -23.90 7.59 19.89
CA PRO A 47 -24.04 6.46 18.96
C PRO A 47 -23.68 6.76 17.50
N VAL A 48 -24.08 7.94 17.00
CA VAL A 48 -23.78 8.36 15.61
C VAL A 48 -22.29 8.58 15.39
N ALA A 49 -21.59 9.17 16.36
CA ALA A 49 -20.15 9.36 16.28
C ALA A 49 -19.43 8.01 16.44
N PHE A 50 -19.89 7.16 17.35
CA PHE A 50 -19.35 5.81 17.52
C PHE A 50 -19.39 5.01 16.21
N GLN A 51 -20.53 4.99 15.51
CA GLN A 51 -20.67 4.29 14.22
C GLN A 51 -19.72 4.85 13.16
N GLN A 52 -19.52 6.17 13.11
CA GLN A 52 -18.57 6.79 12.18
C GLN A 52 -17.12 6.39 12.48
N TYR A 53 -16.69 6.50 13.74
CA TYR A 53 -15.31 6.12 14.10
C TYR A 53 -15.07 4.61 13.96
N GLN A 54 -16.09 3.78 14.20
CA GLN A 54 -16.02 2.35 13.95
C GLN A 54 -15.83 2.05 12.46
N ALA A 55 -16.59 2.72 11.58
CA ALA A 55 -16.44 2.58 10.14
C ALA A 55 -15.05 3.03 9.66
N VAL A 56 -14.50 4.10 10.23
CA VAL A 56 -13.14 4.57 9.93
C VAL A 56 -12.09 3.55 10.36
N ALA A 57 -12.18 3.02 11.58
CA ALA A 57 -11.24 2.00 12.07
C ALA A 57 -11.27 0.74 11.21
N GLN A 58 -12.47 0.27 10.84
CA GLN A 58 -12.63 -0.90 9.97
C GLN A 58 -12.10 -0.65 8.54
N ALA A 59 -12.40 0.51 7.96
CA ALA A 59 -11.89 0.87 6.64
C ALA A 59 -10.36 0.96 6.62
N ALA A 60 -9.76 1.53 7.66
CA ALA A 60 -8.31 1.62 7.81
C ALA A 60 -7.66 0.24 7.93
N ALA A 61 -8.24 -0.65 8.74
CA ALA A 61 -7.78 -2.03 8.87
C ALA A 61 -7.87 -2.80 7.54
N ALA A 62 -9.01 -2.72 6.86
CA ALA A 62 -9.21 -3.37 5.55
C ALA A 62 -8.22 -2.85 4.49
N ALA A 63 -7.98 -1.53 4.46
CA ALA A 63 -7.00 -0.95 3.54
C ALA A 63 -5.57 -1.46 3.82
N ARG A 64 -5.20 -1.68 5.09
CA ARG A 64 -3.92 -2.29 5.45
C ARG A 64 -3.81 -3.73 4.99
N GLU A 65 -4.88 -4.52 5.11
CA GLU A 65 -4.91 -5.90 4.61
C GLU A 65 -4.76 -5.95 3.09
N VAL A 66 -5.43 -5.06 2.36
CA VAL A 66 -5.28 -4.95 0.90
C VAL A 66 -3.85 -4.58 0.52
N LEU A 67 -3.26 -3.57 1.18
CA LEU A 67 -1.86 -3.22 0.97
C LEU A 67 -0.93 -4.39 1.30
N ALA A 68 -1.20 -5.14 2.37
CA ALA A 68 -0.42 -6.32 2.77
C ALA A 68 -0.50 -7.46 1.75
N ALA A 69 -1.67 -7.68 1.15
CA ALA A 69 -1.92 -8.72 0.17
C ALA A 69 -1.37 -8.39 -1.23
N LEU A 70 -1.05 -7.12 -1.52
CA LEU A 70 -0.51 -6.74 -2.83
C LEU A 70 0.86 -7.41 -3.06
N PRO A 71 1.05 -8.19 -4.14
CA PRO A 71 2.36 -8.76 -4.44
C PRO A 71 3.31 -7.63 -4.85
N LEU A 72 4.37 -7.42 -4.08
CA LEU A 72 5.52 -6.65 -4.57
C LEU A 72 6.31 -7.59 -5.48
N ASP A 73 6.42 -7.24 -6.76
CA ASP A 73 7.20 -8.05 -7.69
C ASP A 73 8.66 -8.11 -7.18
N PRO A 74 9.19 -9.30 -6.84
CA PRO A 74 10.51 -9.43 -6.22
C PRO A 74 11.66 -9.06 -7.17
N ARG A 75 11.37 -8.70 -8.42
CA ARG A 75 12.36 -8.31 -9.43
C ARG A 75 12.89 -6.88 -9.26
N ASP A 76 12.25 -6.04 -8.46
CA ASP A 76 12.71 -4.66 -8.21
C ASP A 76 13.93 -4.59 -7.27
N GLY A 77 14.30 -5.71 -6.63
CA GLY A 77 15.48 -5.82 -5.75
C GLY A 77 16.76 -6.36 -6.44
N ALA A 78 16.71 -6.64 -7.74
CA ALA A 78 17.90 -7.04 -8.47
C ALA A 78 18.42 -5.84 -9.29
N ASP A 79 19.41 -5.16 -8.73
CA ASP A 79 20.43 -4.44 -9.51
C ASP A 79 21.01 -5.45 -10.52
N ALA A 80 20.35 -5.60 -11.66
CA ALA A 80 20.84 -6.40 -12.76
C ALA A 80 21.93 -5.54 -13.42
N PRO A 81 23.21 -5.93 -13.34
CA PRO A 81 24.25 -5.17 -14.01
C PRO A 81 23.92 -5.14 -15.51
N PRO A 82 24.12 -4.01 -16.19
CA PRO A 82 23.87 -3.93 -17.63
C PRO A 82 24.76 -4.98 -18.30
N ALA A 83 24.13 -5.89 -19.04
CA ALA A 83 24.85 -6.90 -19.82
C ALA A 83 25.86 -6.20 -20.71
N ALA A 84 27.14 -6.35 -20.38
CA ALA A 84 28.24 -5.80 -21.16
C ALA A 84 28.18 -6.41 -22.56
N PHE A 85 27.82 -5.58 -23.55
CA PHE A 85 27.92 -5.90 -24.96
C PHE A 85 29.35 -6.38 -25.24
N SER A 86 29.51 -7.68 -25.51
CA SER A 86 30.77 -8.24 -25.98
C SER A 86 30.80 -8.11 -27.50
N PRO A 87 31.62 -7.23 -28.09
CA PRO A 87 31.76 -7.19 -29.53
C PRO A 87 32.39 -8.49 -30.00
N LEU A 88 31.67 -9.21 -30.86
CA LEU A 88 32.09 -10.45 -31.47
C LEU A 88 33.31 -10.15 -32.35
N ASN A 89 34.51 -10.53 -31.89
CA ASN A 89 35.73 -10.42 -32.67
C ASN A 89 35.83 -11.64 -33.60
N ARG A 90 35.57 -11.46 -34.90
CA ARG A 90 35.99 -12.39 -35.95
C ARG A 90 36.20 -11.68 -37.27
#